data_AF-A0A7J9RIC1-F1
#
_entry.id   AF-A0A7J9RIC1-F1
#
_cell.length_a   1.000
_cell.length_b   1.000
_cell.length_c   1.000
_cell.angle_alpha   90.00
_cell.angle_beta   90.00
_cell.angle_gamma   90.00
#
_symmetry.space_group_name_H-M   'P 1'
#
loop_
_entity.id
_entity.type
_entity.pdbx_description
1 polymer ?
#
loop_
_entity_poly.entity_id
_entity_poly.type
_entity_poly.pdbx_seq_one_letter_code
_entity_poly.pdbx_strand_id
1 'polypeptide(L)'
;MDSAEIVSWTRLMVLLLALGIAAWLDHKERRVPNEFWITWSKPAIFLWTLDLLLVEAEWYVFATAAGMVAYASIAVIGRPSLKDIKSGNPLDIAVSAWYIVGIAGVVQGLMMHTDESLLSVISGDASEAATLWWSTFAVFIPIFLVDMAWRMRLIHGGADCKGLMWVSILVPSWSSIPLIYPESMEAAAIAMPPAIALLVWGGLAFLILPIIMIIKNLKDGKTN
;
A
#
# COMPACT_ATOMS: atom_id res chain seq x y z
N MET A 1 -24.41 -7.35 9.27
CA MET A 1 -23.15 -6.66 8.99
C MET A 1 -23.45 -5.62 7.95
N ASP A 2 -23.01 -4.40 8.21
CA ASP A 2 -23.11 -3.30 7.25
C ASP A 2 -22.20 -3.57 6.03
N SER A 3 -22.52 -2.99 4.87
CA SER A 3 -21.75 -3.22 3.64
C SER A 3 -20.30 -2.78 3.79
N ALA A 4 -20.05 -1.66 4.47
CA ALA A 4 -18.71 -1.18 4.80
C ALA A 4 -17.95 -2.17 5.72
N GLU A 5 -18.64 -2.73 6.70
CA GLU A 5 -18.07 -3.72 7.62
C GLU A 5 -17.64 -5.00 6.89
N ILE A 6 -18.44 -5.47 5.94
CA ILE A 6 -18.11 -6.63 5.09
C ILE A 6 -16.84 -6.35 4.27
N VAL A 7 -16.72 -5.16 3.68
CA VAL A 7 -15.53 -4.77 2.90
C VAL A 7 -14.29 -4.73 3.79
N SER A 8 -14.38 -4.13 4.98
CA SER A 8 -13.27 -4.07 5.94
C SER A 8 -12.78 -5.45 6.41
N TRP A 9 -13.70 -6.37 6.75
CA TRP A 9 -13.32 -7.75 7.11
C TRP A 9 -12.73 -8.49 5.90
N THR A 10 -13.27 -8.26 4.70
CA THR A 10 -12.73 -8.85 3.47
C THR A 10 -11.31 -8.37 3.22
N ARG A 11 -11.01 -7.09 3.40
CA ARG A 11 -9.64 -6.54 3.32
C ARG A 11 -8.71 -7.23 4.30
N LEU A 12 -9.11 -7.40 5.55
CA LEU A 12 -8.29 -8.09 6.55
C LEU A 12 -8.01 -9.55 6.15
N MET A 13 -9.01 -10.28 5.66
CA MET A 13 -8.83 -11.66 5.21
C MET A 13 -7.89 -11.74 4.00
N VAL A 14 -8.06 -10.85 3.02
CA VAL A 14 -7.17 -10.76 1.85
C VAL A 14 -5.74 -10.42 2.28
N LEU A 15 -5.56 -9.50 3.23
CA LEU A 15 -4.27 -9.11 3.81
C LEU A 15 -3.55 -10.33 4.40
N LEU A 16 -4.22 -11.05 5.31
CA LEU A 16 -3.64 -12.19 6.01
C LEU A 16 -3.35 -13.35 5.06
N LEU A 17 -4.25 -13.64 4.13
CA LEU A 17 -4.06 -14.73 3.16
C LEU A 17 -2.91 -14.42 2.20
N ALA A 18 -2.87 -13.23 1.60
CA ALA A 18 -1.81 -12.89 0.66
C ALA A 18 -0.44 -12.85 1.34
N LEU A 19 -0.31 -12.17 2.49
CA LEU A 19 0.98 -12.11 3.19
C LEU A 19 1.38 -13.48 3.74
N GLY A 20 0.43 -14.29 4.21
CA GLY A 20 0.69 -15.66 4.65
C GLY A 20 1.20 -16.55 3.52
N ILE A 21 0.59 -16.49 2.33
CA ILE A 21 1.05 -17.24 1.15
C ILE A 21 2.38 -16.69 0.65
N ALA A 22 2.58 -15.37 0.65
CA ALA A 22 3.85 -14.74 0.27
C ALA A 22 4.99 -15.20 1.20
N ALA A 23 4.75 -15.22 2.52
CA ALA A 23 5.70 -15.72 3.50
C ALA A 23 6.00 -17.22 3.32
N TRP A 24 4.97 -18.02 3.00
CA TRP A 24 5.16 -19.43 2.69
C TRP A 24 5.98 -19.66 1.41
N LEU A 25 5.71 -18.90 0.34
CA LEU A 25 6.48 -18.93 -0.89
C LEU A 25 7.92 -18.49 -0.66
N ASP A 26 8.14 -17.43 0.10
CA ASP A 26 9.49 -16.97 0.45
C ASP A 26 10.25 -18.01 1.29
N HIS A 27 9.57 -18.67 2.23
CA HIS A 27 10.16 -19.75 3.01
C HIS A 27 10.58 -20.94 2.15
N LYS A 28 9.72 -21.37 1.21
CA LYS A 28 9.93 -22.57 0.40
C LYS A 28 10.85 -22.34 -0.80
N GLU A 29 10.63 -21.25 -1.54
CA GLU A 29 11.26 -20.98 -2.84
C GLU A 29 12.30 -19.84 -2.76
N ARG A 30 12.48 -19.21 -1.59
CA ARG A 30 13.37 -18.05 -1.37
C ARG A 30 13.05 -16.86 -2.28
N ARG A 31 11.82 -16.80 -2.80
CA ARG A 31 11.33 -15.74 -3.67
C ARG A 31 9.81 -15.72 -3.71
N VAL A 32 9.26 -14.54 -3.91
CA VAL A 32 7.85 -14.35 -4.28
C VAL A 32 7.79 -13.81 -5.71
N PRO A 33 7.20 -14.54 -6.67
CA PRO A 33 7.19 -14.16 -8.08
C PRO A 33 6.33 -12.92 -8.35
N ASN A 34 6.63 -12.16 -9.42
CA ASN A 34 5.84 -10.99 -9.79
C ASN A 34 4.37 -11.33 -10.06
N GLU A 35 4.11 -12.47 -10.69
CA GLU A 35 2.75 -12.95 -10.97
C GLU A 35 1.87 -13.11 -9.72
N PHE A 36 2.49 -13.44 -8.58
CA PHE A 36 1.80 -13.47 -7.30
C PHE A 36 1.27 -12.08 -6.96
N TRP A 37 2.13 -11.06 -7.02
CA TRP A 37 1.76 -9.67 -6.73
C TRP A 37 0.75 -9.11 -7.73
N ILE A 38 0.86 -9.45 -9.02
CA ILE A 38 -0.13 -9.07 -10.04
C ILE A 38 -1.49 -9.69 -9.71
N THR A 39 -1.51 -10.97 -9.35
CA THR A 39 -2.75 -11.69 -9.01
C THR A 39 -3.42 -11.12 -7.77
N TRP A 40 -2.65 -10.85 -6.71
CA TRP A 40 -3.16 -10.31 -5.45
C TRP A 40 -3.43 -8.80 -5.48
N SER A 41 -2.93 -8.08 -6.48
CA SER A 41 -3.32 -6.68 -6.70
C SER A 41 -4.80 -6.58 -7.14
N LYS A 42 -5.34 -7.60 -7.82
CA LYS A 42 -6.74 -7.61 -8.27
C LYS A 42 -7.75 -7.41 -7.13
N PRO A 43 -7.76 -8.22 -6.05
CA PRO A 43 -8.67 -7.99 -4.93
C PRO A 43 -8.40 -6.66 -4.22
N ALA A 44 -7.14 -6.21 -4.11
CA ALA A 44 -6.84 -4.92 -3.47
C ALA A 44 -7.42 -3.73 -4.24
N ILE A 45 -7.25 -3.70 -5.57
CA ILE A 45 -7.80 -2.66 -6.44
C ILE A 45 -9.34 -2.74 -6.44
N PHE A 46 -9.90 -3.95 -6.49
CA PHE A 46 -11.34 -4.14 -6.46
C PHE A 46 -11.97 -3.61 -5.17
N LEU A 47 -11.42 -3.96 -4.01
CA LEU A 47 -11.93 -3.49 -2.72
C LEU A 47 -11.78 -1.97 -2.56
N TRP A 48 -10.70 -1.37 -3.06
CA TRP A 48 -10.57 0.09 -3.05
C TRP A 48 -11.54 0.78 -3.97
N THR A 49 -11.82 0.19 -5.14
CA THR A 49 -12.86 0.70 -6.02
C THR A 49 -14.23 0.63 -5.34
N LEU A 50 -14.54 -0.46 -4.64
CA LEU A 50 -15.79 -0.58 -3.88
C LEU A 50 -15.92 0.48 -2.79
N ASP A 51 -14.86 0.75 -2.02
CA ASP A 51 -14.90 1.81 -1.00
C ASP A 51 -15.18 3.18 -1.61
N LEU A 52 -14.52 3.52 -2.72
CA LEU A 52 -14.79 4.78 -3.42
C LEU A 52 -16.20 4.85 -4.00
N LEU A 53 -16.77 3.72 -4.44
CA LEU A 53 -18.15 3.67 -4.91
C LEU A 53 -19.16 3.81 -3.76
N LEU A 54 -18.89 3.21 -2.60
CA LEU A 54 -19.75 3.29 -1.42
C LEU A 54 -19.83 4.72 -0.86
N VAL A 55 -18.76 5.50 -1.01
CA VAL A 55 -18.70 6.91 -0.59
C VAL A 55 -19.07 7.86 -1.75
N GLU A 56 -19.59 7.32 -2.86
CA GLU A 56 -20.01 8.10 -4.04
C GLU A 56 -18.92 9.09 -4.53
N ALA A 57 -17.68 8.62 -4.54
CA ALA A 57 -16.53 9.47 -4.83
C ALA A 57 -16.58 10.07 -6.25
N GLU A 58 -16.05 11.28 -6.37
CA GLU A 58 -15.92 11.93 -7.68
C GLU A 58 -14.88 11.25 -8.57
N TRP A 59 -15.02 11.41 -9.89
CA TRP A 59 -14.15 10.75 -10.87
C TRP A 59 -12.66 11.00 -10.66
N TYR A 60 -12.28 12.19 -10.18
CA TYR A 60 -10.88 12.57 -9.98
C TYR A 60 -10.27 11.85 -8.76
N VAL A 61 -11.08 11.39 -7.81
CA VAL A 61 -10.63 10.55 -6.69
C VAL A 61 -10.29 9.15 -7.21
N PHE A 62 -11.15 8.56 -8.03
CA PHE A 62 -10.87 7.29 -8.72
C PHE A 62 -9.60 7.39 -9.58
N ALA A 63 -9.46 8.47 -10.34
CA ALA A 63 -8.28 8.71 -11.16
C ALA A 63 -7.01 8.86 -10.30
N THR A 64 -7.09 9.55 -9.16
CA THR A 64 -5.98 9.68 -8.20
C THR A 64 -5.57 8.31 -7.63
N ALA A 65 -6.54 7.51 -7.17
CA ALA A 65 -6.29 6.15 -6.69
C ALA A 65 -5.65 5.28 -7.78
N ALA A 66 -6.15 5.37 -9.02
CA ALA A 66 -5.56 4.69 -10.17
C ALA A 66 -4.10 5.12 -10.38
N GLY A 67 -3.76 6.39 -10.20
CA GLY A 67 -2.39 6.89 -10.22
C GLY A 67 -1.48 6.26 -9.15
N MET A 68 -1.99 6.08 -7.93
CA MET A 68 -1.24 5.42 -6.85
C MET A 68 -0.92 3.97 -7.20
N VAL A 69 -1.90 3.24 -7.74
CA VAL A 69 -1.72 1.86 -8.20
C VAL A 69 -0.74 1.81 -9.37
N ALA A 70 -0.85 2.73 -10.33
CA ALA A 70 0.08 2.82 -11.45
C ALA A 70 1.52 3.03 -10.96
N TYR A 71 1.73 3.90 -9.98
CA TYR A 71 3.07 4.14 -9.41
C TYR A 71 3.61 2.88 -8.71
N ALA A 72 2.80 2.21 -7.89
CA ALA A 72 3.19 0.94 -7.26
C ALA A 72 3.50 -0.17 -8.28
N SER A 73 2.83 -0.18 -9.43
CA SER A 73 3.02 -1.19 -10.47
C SER A 73 4.46 -1.24 -11.01
N ILE A 74 5.23 -0.16 -10.85
CA ILE A 74 6.66 -0.08 -11.22
C ILE A 74 7.47 -1.20 -10.59
N ALA A 75 7.15 -1.59 -9.35
CA ALA A 75 7.89 -2.64 -8.65
C ALA A 75 7.66 -4.04 -9.25
N VAL A 76 6.56 -4.23 -9.98
CA VAL A 76 6.11 -5.55 -10.46
C VAL A 76 6.19 -5.67 -11.98
N ILE A 77 5.70 -4.68 -12.71
CA ILE A 77 5.66 -4.63 -14.17
C ILE A 77 6.93 -3.97 -14.73
N GLY A 78 7.52 -3.04 -13.99
CA GLY A 78 8.63 -2.22 -14.44
C GLY A 78 8.20 -0.83 -14.89
N ARG A 79 9.17 -0.02 -15.34
CA ARG A 79 8.91 1.34 -15.85
C ARG A 79 8.74 1.28 -17.36
N PRO A 80 7.72 1.94 -17.93
CA PRO A 80 7.60 2.04 -19.37
C PRO A 80 8.78 2.85 -19.94
N SER A 81 9.30 2.41 -21.07
CA SER A 81 10.46 2.97 -21.74
C SER A 81 10.03 3.73 -22.98
N LEU A 82 10.57 4.94 -23.18
CA LEU A 82 10.29 5.74 -24.37
C LEU A 82 10.65 5.02 -25.68
N LYS A 83 11.61 4.10 -25.65
CA LYS A 83 11.97 3.29 -26.82
C LYS A 83 10.88 2.27 -27.14
N ASP A 84 10.37 1.59 -26.11
CA ASP A 84 9.40 0.52 -26.26
C ASP A 84 8.01 1.09 -26.62
N ILE A 85 7.64 2.25 -26.07
CA ILE A 85 6.46 3.02 -26.50
C ILE A 85 6.56 3.38 -27.98
N LYS A 86 7.71 3.91 -28.44
CA LYS A 86 7.93 4.25 -29.85
C LYS A 86 7.90 3.02 -30.77
N SER A 87 8.28 1.87 -30.26
CA SER A 87 8.20 0.58 -30.98
C SER A 87 6.78 0.00 -31.04
N GLY A 88 5.82 0.60 -30.33
CA GLY A 88 4.43 0.14 -30.29
C GLY A 88 4.16 -0.96 -29.27
N ASN A 89 4.99 -1.12 -28.22
CA ASN A 89 4.75 -2.09 -27.17
C ASN A 89 3.43 -1.78 -26.44
N PRO A 90 2.42 -2.66 -26.48
CA PRO A 90 1.10 -2.38 -25.94
C PRO A 90 1.11 -2.23 -24.40
N LEU A 91 2.01 -2.94 -23.71
CA LEU A 91 2.10 -2.88 -22.25
C LEU A 91 2.61 -1.51 -21.80
N ASP A 92 3.71 -1.03 -22.39
CA ASP A 92 4.29 0.27 -22.06
C ASP A 92 3.35 1.42 -22.40
N ILE A 93 2.61 1.31 -23.51
CA ILE A 93 1.57 2.28 -23.88
C ILE A 93 0.45 2.28 -22.85
N ALA A 94 -0.05 1.10 -22.46
CA ALA A 94 -1.13 0.99 -21.47
C ALA A 94 -0.73 1.58 -20.11
N VAL A 95 0.47 1.24 -19.60
CA VAL A 95 0.99 1.78 -18.34
C VAL A 95 1.20 3.30 -18.43
N SER A 96 1.69 3.81 -19.57
CA SER A 96 1.86 5.25 -19.76
C SER A 96 0.53 6.00 -19.79
N ALA A 97 -0.48 5.45 -20.47
CA ALA A 97 -1.84 6.01 -20.47
C ALA A 97 -2.43 6.02 -19.05
N TRP A 98 -2.16 4.98 -18.27
CA TRP A 98 -2.57 4.89 -16.88
C TRP A 98 -1.94 5.99 -16.01
N TYR A 99 -0.66 6.32 -16.21
CA TYR A 99 -0.04 7.47 -15.54
C TYR A 99 -0.71 8.79 -15.90
N ILE A 100 -1.08 8.99 -17.17
CA ILE A 100 -1.76 10.22 -17.60
C ILE A 100 -3.11 10.37 -16.88
N VAL A 101 -3.89 9.29 -16.78
CA VAL A 101 -5.15 9.29 -16.01
C VAL A 101 -4.89 9.63 -14.55
N GLY A 102 -3.86 9.03 -13.94
CA GLY A 102 -3.46 9.32 -12.56
C GLY A 102 -3.12 10.79 -12.32
N ILE A 103 -2.29 11.35 -13.20
CA ILE A 103 -1.88 12.76 -13.14
C ILE A 103 -3.09 13.68 -13.31
N ALA A 104 -4.00 13.38 -14.25
CA ALA A 104 -5.22 14.17 -14.44
C ALA A 104 -6.09 14.19 -13.18
N GLY A 105 -6.24 13.05 -12.49
CA GLY A 105 -6.94 12.97 -11.21
C GLY A 105 -6.31 13.82 -10.11
N VAL A 106 -4.98 13.76 -9.98
CA VAL A 106 -4.23 14.55 -9.00
C VAL A 106 -4.36 16.05 -9.29
N VAL A 107 -4.17 16.46 -10.55
CA VAL A 107 -4.27 17.88 -10.95
C VAL A 107 -5.68 18.40 -10.70
N GLN A 108 -6.72 17.66 -11.10
CA GLN A 108 -8.09 18.07 -10.87
C GLN A 108 -8.40 18.16 -9.37
N GLY A 109 -8.02 17.17 -8.58
CA GLY A 109 -8.26 17.18 -7.14
C GLY A 109 -7.54 18.33 -6.43
N LEU A 110 -6.31 18.63 -6.82
CA LEU A 110 -5.60 19.83 -6.36
C LEU A 110 -6.37 21.10 -6.70
N MET A 111 -6.87 21.24 -7.93
CA MET A 111 -7.65 22.41 -8.34
C MET A 111 -8.97 22.55 -7.57
N MET A 112 -9.63 21.44 -7.24
CA MET A 112 -10.89 21.44 -6.50
C MET A 112 -10.72 21.73 -5.00
N HIS A 113 -9.58 21.31 -4.43
CA HIS A 113 -9.33 21.38 -2.97
C HIS A 113 -8.13 22.29 -2.63
N THR A 114 -7.82 23.27 -3.47
CA THR A 114 -6.67 24.18 -3.27
C THR A 114 -6.78 24.96 -1.95
N ASP A 115 -8.00 25.34 -1.57
CA ASP A 115 -8.27 26.15 -0.38
C ASP A 115 -8.16 25.33 0.92
N GLU A 116 -8.17 24.00 0.81
CA GLU A 116 -8.14 23.08 1.93
C GLU A 116 -6.82 22.32 1.96
N SER A 117 -5.90 22.78 2.81
CA SER A 117 -4.57 22.17 2.93
C SER A 117 -4.62 20.79 3.59
N LEU A 118 -3.57 19.98 3.40
CA LEU A 118 -3.39 18.74 4.16
C LEU A 118 -3.48 18.96 5.70
N LEU A 119 -3.09 20.14 6.18
CA LEU A 119 -3.16 20.47 7.60
C LEU A 119 -4.60 20.59 8.10
N SER A 120 -5.52 21.15 7.29
CA SER A 120 -6.93 21.24 7.66
C SER A 120 -7.61 19.86 7.69
N VAL A 121 -7.13 18.93 6.86
CA VAL A 121 -7.57 17.53 6.92
C VAL A 121 -7.10 16.86 8.22
N ILE A 122 -5.86 17.12 8.64
CA ILE A 122 -5.32 16.57 9.89
C ILE A 122 -5.99 17.20 11.12
N SER A 123 -6.34 18.49 11.08
CA SER A 123 -7.05 19.17 12.18
C SER A 123 -8.54 18.81 12.25
N GLY A 124 -9.09 18.16 11.22
CA GLY A 124 -10.51 17.80 11.14
C GLY A 124 -11.42 18.95 10.69
N ASP A 125 -10.85 20.04 10.18
CA ASP A 125 -11.59 21.22 9.74
C ASP A 125 -11.90 21.22 8.23
N ALA A 126 -11.45 20.19 7.51
CA ALA A 126 -11.67 20.04 6.07
C ALA A 126 -13.05 19.44 5.74
N SER A 127 -13.53 19.73 4.53
CA SER A 127 -14.70 19.09 3.95
C SER A 127 -14.48 17.58 3.77
N GLU A 128 -15.58 16.82 3.73
CA GLU A 128 -15.53 15.37 3.50
C GLU A 128 -14.90 15.03 2.14
N ALA A 129 -15.20 15.82 1.10
CA ALA A 129 -14.65 15.64 -0.23
C ALA A 129 -13.14 15.90 -0.28
N ALA A 130 -12.66 16.96 0.38
CA ALA A 130 -11.23 17.25 0.50
C ALA A 130 -10.53 16.15 1.31
N THR A 131 -11.12 15.73 2.43
CA THR A 131 -10.61 14.65 3.29
C THR A 131 -10.45 13.35 2.51
N LEU A 132 -11.46 12.96 1.73
CA LEU A 132 -11.42 11.76 0.91
C LEU A 132 -10.32 11.82 -0.15
N TRP A 133 -10.22 12.94 -0.86
CA TRP A 133 -9.20 13.11 -1.91
C TRP A 133 -7.79 13.16 -1.32
N TRP A 134 -7.55 13.96 -0.28
CA TRP A 134 -6.25 14.04 0.39
C TRP A 134 -5.83 12.71 1.01
N SER A 135 -6.76 11.96 1.60
CA SER A 135 -6.48 10.61 2.12
C SER A 135 -6.09 9.64 1.00
N THR A 136 -6.75 9.74 -0.16
CA THR A 136 -6.42 8.94 -1.35
C THR A 136 -5.03 9.31 -1.89
N PHE A 137 -4.72 10.61 -1.96
CA PHE A 137 -3.40 11.10 -2.38
C PHE A 137 -2.29 10.72 -1.39
N ALA A 138 -2.57 10.71 -0.09
CA ALA A 138 -1.60 10.39 0.96
C ALA A 138 -1.04 8.96 0.85
N VAL A 139 -1.74 8.04 0.17
CA VAL A 139 -1.23 6.69 -0.16
C VAL A 139 0.06 6.74 -0.99
N PHE A 140 0.31 7.83 -1.71
CA PHE A 140 1.58 8.08 -2.39
C PHE A 140 2.77 8.00 -1.41
N ILE A 141 2.62 8.54 -0.20
CA ILE A 141 3.70 8.68 0.78
C ILE A 141 4.31 7.31 1.13
N PRO A 142 3.56 6.32 1.64
CA PRO A 142 4.16 5.02 1.95
C PRO A 142 4.73 4.31 0.73
N ILE A 143 4.07 4.38 -0.44
CA ILE A 143 4.58 3.74 -1.66
C ILE A 143 5.91 4.37 -2.08
N PHE A 144 6.00 5.70 -2.09
CA PHE A 144 7.21 6.44 -2.44
C PHE A 144 8.35 6.16 -1.46
N LEU A 145 8.09 6.22 -0.15
CA LEU A 145 9.09 5.95 0.87
C LEU A 145 9.65 4.52 0.77
N VAL A 146 8.78 3.54 0.53
CA VAL A 146 9.20 2.15 0.34
C VAL A 146 10.02 1.99 -0.95
N ASP A 147 9.61 2.59 -2.07
CA ASP A 147 10.39 2.59 -3.32
C ASP A 147 11.79 3.20 -3.11
N MET A 148 11.88 4.33 -2.42
CA MET A 148 13.14 4.98 -2.09
C MET A 148 14.01 4.12 -1.17
N ALA A 149 13.42 3.55 -0.10
CA ALA A 149 14.13 2.67 0.81
C ALA A 149 14.69 1.43 0.10
N TRP A 150 13.95 0.87 -0.86
CA TRP A 150 14.42 -0.22 -1.70
C TRP A 150 15.56 0.21 -2.64
N ARG A 151 15.43 1.35 -3.33
CA ARG A 151 16.47 1.89 -4.24
C ARG A 151 17.77 2.24 -3.51
N MET A 152 17.66 2.76 -2.29
CA MET A 152 18.80 3.06 -1.42
C MET A 152 19.38 1.83 -0.72
N ARG A 153 18.85 0.62 -1.00
CA ARG A 153 19.26 -0.64 -0.38
C ARG A 153 19.08 -0.68 1.14
N LEU A 154 18.15 0.10 1.68
CA LEU A 154 17.71 -0.03 3.07
C LEU A 154 16.84 -1.28 3.23
N ILE A 155 15.94 -1.50 2.26
CA ILE A 155 15.17 -2.74 2.14
C ILE A 155 15.87 -3.62 1.09
N HIS A 156 16.37 -4.77 1.51
CA HIS A 156 17.10 -5.69 0.62
C HIS A 156 16.15 -6.65 -0.11
N GLY A 157 14.99 -6.97 0.47
CA GLY A 157 14.01 -7.89 -0.10
C GLY A 157 13.10 -7.22 -1.13
N GLY A 158 13.19 -7.67 -2.39
CA GLY A 158 12.23 -7.24 -3.42
C GLY A 158 10.80 -7.70 -3.15
N ALA A 159 10.62 -8.80 -2.39
CA ALA A 159 9.31 -9.25 -1.92
C ALA A 159 8.75 -8.31 -0.85
N ASP A 160 9.57 -7.86 0.10
CA ASP A 160 9.17 -6.94 1.17
C ASP A 160 8.71 -5.59 0.59
N CYS A 161 9.47 -5.05 -0.38
CA CYS A 161 9.11 -3.81 -1.07
C CYS A 161 7.73 -3.93 -1.74
N LYS A 162 7.49 -5.00 -2.51
CA LYS A 162 6.20 -5.23 -3.19
C LYS A 162 5.08 -5.46 -2.18
N GLY A 163 5.35 -6.19 -1.11
CA GLY A 163 4.41 -6.43 -0.02
C GLY A 163 3.94 -5.14 0.63
N LEU A 164 4.86 -4.24 0.99
CA LEU A 164 4.51 -2.97 1.64
C LEU A 164 3.79 -2.01 0.70
N MET A 165 4.16 -1.96 -0.59
CA MET A 165 3.41 -1.20 -1.59
C MET A 165 2.00 -1.76 -1.78
N TRP A 166 1.86 -3.09 -1.80
CA TRP A 166 0.56 -3.75 -1.89
C TRP A 166 -0.31 -3.50 -0.65
N VAL A 167 0.27 -3.52 0.56
CA VAL A 167 -0.43 -3.14 1.79
C VAL A 167 -0.92 -1.70 1.72
N SER A 168 -0.12 -0.78 1.17
CA SER A 168 -0.52 0.63 1.04
C SER A 168 -1.78 0.81 0.18
N ILE A 169 -2.00 -0.09 -0.79
CA ILE A 169 -3.19 -0.10 -1.66
C ILE A 169 -4.36 -0.83 -0.98
N LEU A 170 -4.10 -1.96 -0.31
CA LEU A 170 -5.14 -2.75 0.35
C LEU A 170 -5.62 -2.15 1.67
N VAL A 171 -4.76 -1.42 2.38
CA VAL A 171 -5.08 -0.82 3.68
C VAL A 171 -4.49 0.59 3.69
N PRO A 172 -5.10 1.53 2.94
CA PRO A 172 -4.59 2.90 2.80
C PRO A 172 -4.65 3.67 4.13
N SER A 173 -5.63 3.36 4.99
CA SER A 173 -5.78 3.90 6.33
C SER A 173 -6.16 2.80 7.33
N TRP A 174 -5.99 3.08 8.62
CA TRP A 174 -6.43 2.16 9.68
C TRP A 174 -7.95 1.96 9.72
N SER A 175 -8.73 2.93 9.20
CA SER A 175 -10.18 2.79 9.04
C SER A 175 -10.59 1.76 7.96
N SER A 176 -9.67 1.31 7.10
CA SER A 176 -9.94 0.31 6.07
C SER A 176 -10.02 -1.13 6.60
N ILE A 177 -9.73 -1.36 7.88
CA ILE A 177 -9.80 -2.68 8.53
C ILE A 177 -10.60 -2.59 9.82
N PRO A 178 -11.23 -3.70 10.28
CA PRO A 178 -11.94 -3.70 11.55
C PRO A 178 -10.95 -3.48 12.70
N LEU A 179 -11.21 -2.45 13.50
CA LEU A 179 -10.39 -2.12 14.67
C LEU A 179 -10.93 -2.84 15.90
N ILE A 180 -10.05 -3.58 16.57
CA ILE A 180 -10.39 -4.28 17.82
C ILE A 180 -10.38 -3.28 19.00
N TYR A 181 -9.58 -2.22 18.92
CA TYR A 181 -9.42 -1.19 19.96
C TYR A 181 -9.53 0.22 19.36
N PRO A 182 -10.75 0.69 19.02
CA PRO A 182 -10.93 2.00 18.38
C PRO A 182 -10.48 3.18 19.25
N GLU A 183 -10.66 3.09 20.58
CA GLU A 183 -10.26 4.14 21.53
C GLU A 183 -8.75 4.45 21.48
N SER A 184 -7.92 3.43 21.26
CA SER A 184 -6.47 3.60 21.12
C SER A 184 -6.09 4.40 19.87
N MET A 185 -6.95 4.40 18.85
CA MET A 185 -6.73 5.15 17.62
C MET A 185 -7.22 6.59 17.75
N GLU A 186 -8.32 6.81 18.48
CA GLU A 186 -8.83 8.15 18.80
C GLU A 186 -7.87 8.93 19.71
N ALA A 187 -7.17 8.23 20.62
CA ALA A 187 -6.14 8.83 21.47
C ALA A 187 -4.82 9.14 20.74
N ALA A 188 -4.62 8.63 19.52
CA ALA A 188 -3.38 8.84 18.77
C ALA A 188 -3.42 10.19 18.05
N ALA A 189 -2.52 11.12 18.43
CA ALA A 189 -2.43 12.43 17.78
C ALA A 189 -2.06 12.35 16.29
N ILE A 190 -1.25 11.35 15.89
CA ILE A 190 -0.90 11.07 14.50
C ILE A 190 -0.81 9.55 14.33
N ALA A 191 -1.70 8.97 13.52
CA ALA A 191 -1.62 7.56 13.15
C ALA A 191 -0.72 7.40 11.92
N MET A 192 0.40 6.68 12.06
CA MET A 192 1.26 6.33 10.91
C MET A 192 0.48 5.47 9.91
N PRO A 193 0.70 5.62 8.59
CA PRO A 193 0.08 4.74 7.59
C PRO A 193 0.37 3.26 7.88
N PRO A 194 -0.60 2.35 7.69
CA PRO A 194 -0.46 0.94 8.03
C PRO A 194 0.79 0.26 7.46
N ALA A 195 1.16 0.54 6.20
CA ALA A 195 2.37 0.00 5.60
C ALA A 195 3.66 0.45 6.31
N ILE A 196 3.74 1.72 6.74
CA ILE A 196 4.90 2.23 7.49
C ILE A 196 4.94 1.61 8.89
N ALA A 197 3.79 1.50 9.54
CA ALA A 197 3.70 0.81 10.82
C ALA A 197 4.19 -0.65 10.69
N LEU A 198 3.78 -1.39 9.65
CA LEU A 198 4.27 -2.75 9.41
C LEU A 198 5.78 -2.79 9.17
N LEU A 199 6.36 -1.83 8.46
CA LEU A 199 7.81 -1.73 8.27
C LEU A 199 8.53 -1.54 9.62
N VAL A 200 8.06 -0.62 10.46
CA VAL A 200 8.65 -0.31 11.77
C VAL A 200 8.50 -1.50 12.72
N TRP A 201 7.29 -2.04 12.87
CA TRP A 201 7.01 -3.17 13.76
C TRP A 201 7.65 -4.46 13.27
N GLY A 202 7.69 -4.69 11.96
CA GLY A 202 8.42 -5.80 11.35
C GLY A 202 9.92 -5.69 11.63
N GLY A 203 10.50 -4.50 11.45
CA GLY A 203 11.88 -4.19 11.81
C GLY A 203 12.18 -4.48 13.29
N LEU A 204 11.27 -4.08 14.19
CA LEU A 204 11.40 -4.36 15.62
C LEU A 204 11.33 -5.86 15.93
N ALA A 205 10.45 -6.61 15.26
CA ALA A 205 10.33 -8.05 15.44
C ALA A 205 11.63 -8.80 15.06
N PHE A 206 12.41 -8.28 14.11
CA PHE A 206 13.73 -8.85 13.78
C PHE A 206 14.73 -8.80 14.93
N LEU A 207 14.57 -7.90 15.92
CA LEU A 207 15.41 -7.87 17.13
C LEU A 207 15.21 -9.09 18.04
N ILE A 208 14.13 -9.85 17.84
CA ILE A 208 13.88 -11.10 18.56
C ILE A 208 14.67 -12.26 17.95
N LEU A 209 15.02 -12.21 16.65
CA LEU A 209 15.74 -13.31 15.98
C LEU A 209 17.07 -13.68 16.66
N PRO A 210 17.94 -12.75 17.07
CA PRO A 210 19.17 -13.10 17.79
C PRO A 210 18.89 -13.91 19.07
N ILE A 211 17.84 -13.57 19.81
CA ILE A 211 17.45 -14.29 21.03
C ILE A 211 17.02 -15.71 20.69
N ILE A 212 16.21 -15.88 19.64
CA ILE A 212 15.80 -17.21 19.15
C ILE A 212 17.01 -18.03 18.70
N MET A 213 17.95 -17.41 18.00
CA MET A 213 19.17 -18.07 17.53
C MET A 213 20.08 -18.49 18.68
N ILE A 214 20.22 -17.68 19.74
CA ILE A 214 20.95 -18.05 20.96
C ILE A 214 20.31 -19.30 21.59
N ILE A 215 18.99 -19.30 21.80
CA ILE A 215 18.29 -20.44 22.39
C ILE A 215 18.47 -21.70 21.53
N LYS A 216 18.41 -21.57 20.21
CA LYS A 216 18.61 -22.68 19.28
C LYS A 216 20.04 -23.21 19.33
N ASN A 217 21.04 -22.33 19.33
CA ASN A 217 22.44 -22.72 19.41
C ASN A 217 22.77 -23.41 20.74
N LEU A 218 22.20 -22.93 21.85
CA LEU A 218 22.32 -23.59 23.16
C LEU A 218 21.73 -24.99 23.15
N LYS A 219 20.56 -25.19 22.54
CA LYS A 219 19.92 -26.52 22.40
C LYS A 219 20.73 -27.46 21.50
N ASP A 220 21.35 -26.92 20.45
CA ASP A 220 22.17 -27.69 19.50
C ASP A 220 23.62 -27.91 20.01
N GLY A 221 23.96 -27.45 21.21
CA GLY A 221 25.29 -27.61 21.82
C GLY A 221 26.39 -26.75 21.17
N LYS A 222 26.02 -25.73 20.39
CA LYS A 222 26.94 -24.83 19.68
C LYS A 222 27.17 -23.57 20.52
N THR A 223 28.10 -23.63 21.46
CA THR A 223 28.40 -22.55 22.41
C THR A 223 29.60 -21.68 22.04
N ASN A 224 30.22 -21.94 20.88
CA ASN A 224 31.37 -21.18 20.36
C ASN A 224 30.94 -20.15 19.31
#